data_AF-A0A0B1SX61-F1
#
_entry.id   AF-A0A0B1SX61-F1
#
_cell.length_a   1.000
_cell.length_b   1.000
_cell.length_c   1.000
_cell.angle_alpha   90.00
_cell.angle_beta   90.00
_cell.angle_gamma   90.00
#
_symmetry.space_group_name_H-M   'P 1'
#
loop_
_entity.id
_entity.type
_entity.pdbx_description
1 polymer ?
#
loop_
_entity_poly.entity_id
_entity_poly.type
_entity_poly.pdbx_seq_one_letter_code
_entity_poly.pdbx_strand_id
1 'polypeptide(L)'
;MILLLAIFFLLSGVFSQQFGEEEKPSECLKKCVGPIAKVERSFNYVFNHYEEVCDLLETGAFCVRKCGEKDVEKFYQYTTFYRTHCVDYEEDLEPHLPCLAKAAKEADEVCRDKCQNAYKVEKTDEKENKIKKGCLSLECSTVCYFQEFSEECPEAKDALLKLNVGQIH
;
A
#
# COMPACT_ATOMS: atom_id res chain seq x y z
N MET A 1 -13.17 -12.99 -38.85
CA MET A 1 -14.21 -12.24 -38.10
C MET A 1 -13.68 -11.97 -36.71
N ILE A 2 -13.25 -10.74 -36.50
CA ILE A 2 -12.80 -10.17 -35.24
C ILE A 2 -14.06 -9.72 -34.51
N LEU A 3 -14.36 -10.29 -33.34
CA LEU A 3 -15.06 -9.62 -32.24
C LEU A 3 -15.08 -10.51 -30.99
N LEU A 4 -13.95 -10.55 -30.29
CA LEU A 4 -13.91 -10.84 -28.86
C LEU A 4 -13.35 -9.57 -28.23
N LEU A 5 -14.23 -8.66 -27.85
CA LEU A 5 -13.87 -7.41 -27.19
C LEU A 5 -14.69 -7.25 -25.91
N ALA A 6 -13.92 -7.22 -24.83
CA ALA A 6 -14.03 -6.23 -23.77
C ALA A 6 -15.26 -6.29 -22.87
N ILE A 7 -15.22 -7.14 -21.84
CA ILE A 7 -15.70 -6.80 -20.48
C ILE A 7 -14.87 -7.60 -19.46
N PHE A 8 -13.68 -7.12 -19.07
CA PHE A 8 -12.97 -7.54 -17.85
C PHE A 8 -11.85 -6.53 -17.50
N PHE A 9 -12.19 -5.25 -17.49
CA PHE A 9 -11.39 -4.22 -16.85
C PHE A 9 -12.35 -3.47 -15.94
N LEU A 10 -12.18 -3.59 -14.62
CA LEU A 10 -12.63 -2.64 -13.57
C LEU A 10 -12.50 -3.20 -12.13
N LEU A 11 -11.50 -4.03 -11.82
CA LEU A 11 -11.14 -4.37 -10.42
C LEU A 11 -9.65 -4.72 -10.30
N SER A 12 -8.77 -3.76 -10.53
CA SER A 12 -7.33 -3.97 -10.37
C SER A 12 -6.64 -2.71 -9.84
N GLY A 13 -6.96 -2.35 -8.60
CA GLY A 13 -6.22 -1.36 -7.81
C GLY A 13 -5.18 -1.95 -6.84
N VAL A 14 -5.17 -3.27 -6.61
CA VAL A 14 -4.34 -3.85 -5.51
C VAL A 14 -3.43 -5.03 -5.90
N PHE A 15 -3.25 -5.30 -7.19
CA PHE A 15 -2.28 -6.33 -7.64
C PHE A 15 -1.50 -5.87 -8.87
N SER A 16 -0.54 -4.94 -8.69
CA SER A 16 0.64 -4.94 -9.56
C SER A 16 1.57 -6.08 -9.14
N GLN A 17 1.16 -7.29 -9.47
CA GLN A 17 2.10 -8.35 -9.80
C GLN A 17 1.58 -9.04 -11.06
N GLN A 18 1.61 -8.28 -12.15
CA GLN A 18 1.54 -8.81 -13.50
C GLN A 18 2.76 -9.72 -13.67
N PHE A 19 2.55 -11.04 -13.54
CA PHE A 19 3.53 -12.07 -13.89
C PHE A 19 3.73 -12.08 -15.41
N GLY A 20 4.31 -11.01 -15.96
CA GLY A 20 5.32 -11.13 -17.01
C GLY A 20 6.65 -11.49 -16.34
N GLU A 21 7.66 -11.93 -17.10
CA GLU A 21 9.02 -12.00 -16.57
C GLU A 21 9.33 -10.72 -15.79
N GLU A 22 9.78 -10.83 -14.54
CA GLU A 22 10.15 -9.67 -13.73
C GLU A 22 11.31 -8.95 -14.43
N GLU A 23 10.94 -8.00 -15.28
CA GLU A 23 11.87 -7.13 -15.97
C GLU A 23 12.58 -6.32 -14.88
N LYS A 24 13.84 -6.70 -14.62
CA LYS A 24 14.64 -6.17 -13.52
C LYS A 24 14.50 -4.64 -13.48
N PRO A 25 14.27 -4.05 -12.29
CA PRO A 25 14.09 -2.60 -12.19
C PRO A 25 15.31 -1.88 -12.77
N SER A 26 15.05 -0.85 -13.56
CA SER A 26 16.10 -0.05 -14.20
C SER A 26 16.97 0.62 -13.13
N GLU A 27 18.17 1.05 -13.51
CA GLU A 27 19.04 1.79 -12.58
C GLU A 27 18.42 3.12 -12.15
N CYS A 28 17.64 3.75 -13.05
CA CYS A 28 16.90 4.98 -12.74
C CYS A 28 15.85 4.73 -11.66
N LEU A 29 15.03 3.69 -11.84
CA LEU A 29 13.99 3.31 -10.89
C LEU A 29 14.58 2.93 -9.52
N LYS A 30 15.63 2.10 -9.51
CA LYS A 30 16.31 1.71 -8.25
C LYS A 30 16.83 2.92 -7.49
N LYS A 31 17.42 3.89 -8.19
CA LYS A 31 17.90 5.13 -7.58
C LYS A 31 16.76 5.94 -6.97
N CYS A 32 15.64 6.08 -7.67
CA CYS A 32 14.53 6.93 -7.21
C CYS A 32 13.67 6.26 -6.13
N VAL A 33 13.47 4.94 -6.18
CA VAL A 33 12.71 4.20 -5.16
C VAL A 33 13.56 3.80 -3.95
N GLY A 34 14.88 3.71 -4.13
CA GLY A 34 15.81 3.17 -3.14
C GLY A 34 15.74 3.80 -1.75
N PRO A 35 15.59 5.14 -1.60
CA PRO A 35 15.41 5.75 -0.29
C PRO A 35 14.13 5.27 0.42
N ILE A 36 12.97 5.40 -0.23
CA ILE A 36 11.68 5.03 0.37
C ILE A 36 11.48 3.50 0.48
N ALA A 37 12.18 2.72 -0.34
CA ALA A 37 12.17 1.25 -0.23
C ALA A 37 12.85 0.71 1.04
N LYS A 38 13.63 1.54 1.74
CA LYS A 38 14.26 1.19 3.03
C LYS A 38 13.39 1.56 4.22
N VAL A 39 12.36 2.37 4.02
CA VAL A 39 11.40 2.75 5.05
C VAL A 39 10.60 1.51 5.45
N GLU A 40 10.36 1.36 6.75
CA GLU A 40 9.55 0.27 7.26
C GLU A 40 8.09 0.44 6.80
N ARG A 41 7.54 -0.61 6.20
CA ARG A 41 6.15 -0.64 5.75
C ARG A 41 5.22 -1.07 6.88
N SER A 42 5.01 -0.18 7.85
CA SER A 42 4.08 -0.35 8.96
C SER A 42 3.37 0.97 9.27
N PHE A 43 2.15 0.92 9.79
CA PHE A 43 1.42 2.16 10.11
C PHE A 43 2.08 2.89 11.27
N ASN A 44 2.62 2.14 12.24
CA ASN A 44 3.35 2.70 13.37
C ASN A 44 4.54 3.52 12.90
N TYR A 45 5.35 3.00 11.97
CA TYR A 45 6.47 3.76 11.46
C TYR A 45 5.99 4.99 10.66
N VAL A 46 5.08 4.80 9.70
CA VAL A 46 4.63 5.88 8.82
C VAL A 46 3.98 7.02 9.62
N PHE A 47 3.09 6.73 10.57
CA PHE A 47 2.42 7.81 11.31
C PHE A 47 3.32 8.51 12.33
N ASN A 48 4.31 7.81 12.91
CA ASN A 48 5.27 8.44 13.83
C ASN A 48 6.41 9.19 13.10
N HIS A 49 6.58 8.97 11.79
CA HIS A 49 7.58 9.60 10.93
C HIS A 49 6.94 10.26 9.70
N TYR A 50 5.70 10.74 9.83
CA TYR A 50 4.84 11.11 8.70
C TYR A 50 5.52 12.10 7.73
N GLU A 51 5.93 13.27 8.24
CA GLU A 51 6.63 14.30 7.45
C GLU A 51 7.85 13.75 6.71
N GLU A 52 8.72 13.01 7.41
CA GLU A 52 9.94 12.45 6.84
C GLU A 52 9.61 11.45 5.71
N VAL A 53 8.61 10.60 5.91
CA VAL A 53 8.19 9.63 4.90
C VAL A 53 7.57 10.32 3.68
N CYS A 54 6.77 11.37 3.89
CA CYS A 54 6.15 12.13 2.82
C CYS A 54 7.18 12.94 2.01
N ASP A 55 8.18 13.54 2.67
CA ASP A 55 9.32 14.21 2.02
C ASP A 55 10.15 13.24 1.16
N LEU A 56 10.39 12.02 1.66
CA LEU A 56 11.09 10.97 0.92
C LEU A 56 10.28 10.54 -0.31
N LEU A 57 8.97 10.42 -0.18
CA LEU A 57 8.07 10.09 -1.28
C LEU A 57 8.10 11.18 -2.36
N GLU A 58 7.98 12.44 -1.97
CA GLU A 58 8.02 13.58 -2.89
C GLU A 58 9.36 13.65 -3.62
N THR A 59 10.47 13.49 -2.89
CA THR A 59 11.81 13.45 -3.47
C THR A 59 11.95 12.32 -4.50
N GLY A 60 11.42 11.13 -4.20
CA GLY A 60 11.38 10.00 -5.13
C GLY A 60 10.51 10.29 -6.36
N ALA A 61 9.35 10.92 -6.18
CA ALA A 61 8.45 11.30 -7.26
C ALA A 61 9.10 12.35 -8.18
N PHE A 62 9.81 13.33 -7.62
CA PHE A 62 10.58 14.30 -8.40
C PHE A 62 11.73 13.65 -9.16
N CYS A 63 12.42 12.69 -8.54
CA CYS A 63 13.48 11.90 -9.18
C CYS A 63 12.96 11.12 -10.40
N VAL A 64 11.86 10.38 -10.24
CA VAL A 64 11.38 9.46 -11.28
C VAL A 64 10.82 10.17 -12.52
N ARG A 65 10.40 11.44 -12.41
CA ARG A 65 9.99 12.26 -13.57
C ARG A 65 11.04 12.35 -14.68
N LYS A 66 12.31 12.08 -14.36
CA LYS A 66 13.44 12.07 -15.31
C LYS A 66 13.72 10.67 -15.89
N CYS A 67 13.03 9.64 -15.42
CA CYS A 67 13.14 8.26 -15.90
C CYS A 67 12.17 8.01 -17.08
N GLY A 68 12.24 6.80 -17.67
CA GLY A 68 11.29 6.39 -18.71
C GLY A 68 9.88 6.17 -18.15
N GLU A 69 8.86 6.28 -19.01
CA GLU A 69 7.44 6.16 -18.63
C GLU A 69 7.12 4.88 -17.83
N LYS A 70 7.68 3.74 -18.24
CA LYS A 70 7.56 2.47 -17.50
C LYS A 70 8.11 2.53 -16.07
N ASP A 71 9.19 3.28 -15.84
CA ASP A 71 9.76 3.43 -14.50
C ASP A 71 8.91 4.36 -13.64
N VAL A 72 8.30 5.39 -14.25
CA VAL A 72 7.35 6.28 -13.57
C VAL A 72 6.14 5.47 -13.08
N GLU A 73 5.56 4.63 -13.95
CA GLU A 73 4.45 3.74 -13.58
C GLU A 73 4.85 2.78 -12.44
N LYS A 74 5.98 2.09 -12.58
CA LYS A 74 6.48 1.17 -11.55
C LYS A 74 6.78 1.86 -10.22
N PHE A 75 7.28 3.10 -10.24
CA PHE A 75 7.51 3.87 -9.01
C PHE A 75 6.20 4.08 -8.25
N TYR A 76 5.15 4.56 -8.92
CA TYR A 76 3.85 4.77 -8.27
C TYR A 76 3.21 3.47 -7.81
N GLN A 77 3.41 2.36 -8.52
CA GLN A 77 2.98 1.04 -8.05
C GLN A 77 3.69 0.64 -6.76
N TYR A 78 5.02 0.75 -6.71
CA TYR A 78 5.83 0.40 -5.52
C TYR A 78 5.56 1.30 -4.32
N THR A 79 5.23 2.56 -4.54
CA THR A 79 5.03 3.54 -3.47
C THR A 79 3.57 3.75 -3.08
N THR A 80 2.64 2.95 -3.64
CA THR A 80 1.19 3.06 -3.36
C THR A 80 0.88 3.17 -1.87
N PHE A 81 1.49 2.33 -1.03
CA PHE A 81 1.24 2.39 0.43
C PHE A 81 1.57 3.76 1.02
N TYR A 82 2.70 4.37 0.66
CA TYR A 82 3.07 5.69 1.17
C TYR A 82 2.21 6.80 0.55
N ARG A 83 1.97 6.74 -0.77
CA ARG A 83 1.16 7.72 -1.49
C ARG A 83 -0.27 7.82 -0.95
N THR A 84 -0.87 6.70 -0.58
CA THR A 84 -2.20 6.70 0.01
C THR A 84 -2.27 7.59 1.25
N HIS A 85 -1.24 7.58 2.10
CA HIS A 85 -1.25 8.33 3.36
C HIS A 85 -0.70 9.75 3.21
N CYS A 86 0.27 9.96 2.31
CA CYS A 86 0.98 11.22 2.13
C CYS A 86 0.45 12.12 1.02
N VAL A 87 -0.44 11.62 0.14
CA VAL A 87 -0.90 12.38 -1.03
C VAL A 87 -2.40 12.19 -1.23
N ASP A 88 -2.86 10.94 -1.32
CA ASP A 88 -4.25 10.67 -1.73
C ASP A 88 -5.26 11.05 -0.63
N TYR A 89 -4.87 10.94 0.65
CA TYR A 89 -5.72 11.21 1.82
C TYR A 89 -5.03 12.06 2.89
N GLU A 90 -4.01 12.85 2.53
CA GLU A 90 -3.27 13.72 3.45
C GLU A 90 -4.22 14.63 4.26
N GLU A 91 -5.05 15.41 3.57
CA GLU A 91 -5.97 16.36 4.21
C GLU A 91 -7.00 15.70 5.16
N ASP A 92 -7.46 14.49 4.80
CA ASP A 92 -8.41 13.73 5.62
C ASP A 92 -7.72 13.08 6.83
N LEU A 93 -6.44 12.70 6.74
CA LEU A 93 -5.72 11.97 7.80
C LEU A 93 -4.95 12.89 8.76
N GLU A 94 -4.38 14.00 8.27
CA GLU A 94 -3.53 14.91 9.05
C GLU A 94 -4.15 15.33 10.40
N PRO A 95 -5.45 15.70 10.47
CA PRO A 95 -6.09 16.08 11.74
C PRO A 95 -6.14 14.95 12.78
N HIS A 96 -6.03 13.70 12.33
CA HIS A 96 -6.16 12.50 13.15
C HIS A 96 -4.83 11.82 13.45
N LEU A 97 -3.73 12.23 12.79
CA LEU A 97 -2.41 11.64 12.97
C LEU A 97 -1.97 11.50 14.44
N PRO A 98 -2.21 12.47 15.34
CA PRO A 98 -1.82 12.31 16.75
C PRO A 98 -2.46 11.10 17.44
N CYS A 99 -3.73 10.80 17.15
CA CYS A 99 -4.39 9.62 17.69
C CYS A 99 -3.92 8.35 16.96
N LEU A 100 -3.94 8.38 15.63
CA LEU A 100 -3.56 7.24 14.80
C LEU A 100 -2.14 6.76 15.10
N ALA A 101 -1.17 7.67 15.25
CA ALA A 101 0.21 7.34 15.59
C ALA A 101 0.34 6.62 16.96
N LYS A 102 -0.49 7.01 17.94
CA LYS A 102 -0.53 6.37 19.26
C LYS A 102 -1.12 4.97 19.20
N ALA A 103 -2.20 4.79 18.42
CA ALA A 103 -2.88 3.51 18.23
C ALA A 103 -2.08 2.52 17.36
N ALA A 104 -1.25 3.04 16.44
CA ALA A 104 -0.68 2.25 15.35
C ALA A 104 0.24 1.11 15.79
N LYS A 105 0.96 1.24 16.90
CA LYS A 105 1.80 0.15 17.40
C LYS A 105 0.98 -1.09 17.73
N GLU A 106 -0.10 -0.92 18.49
CA GLU A 106 -0.98 -2.02 18.89
C GLU A 106 -1.72 -2.58 17.69
N ALA A 107 -2.25 -1.71 16.82
CA ALA A 107 -2.90 -2.12 15.59
C ALA A 107 -1.97 -2.96 14.68
N ASP A 108 -0.72 -2.54 14.50
CA ASP A 108 0.28 -3.29 13.72
C ASP A 108 0.58 -4.66 14.36
N GLU A 109 0.67 -4.75 15.69
CA GLU A 109 0.91 -6.02 16.40
C GLU A 109 -0.28 -6.97 16.24
N VAL A 110 -1.50 -6.51 16.51
CA VAL A 110 -2.74 -7.30 16.43
C VAL A 110 -3.00 -7.75 14.98
N CYS A 111 -2.98 -6.82 14.02
CA CYS A 111 -3.35 -7.13 12.65
C CYS A 111 -2.29 -7.96 11.93
N ARG A 112 -0.99 -7.80 12.24
CA ARG A 112 0.05 -8.70 11.73
C ARG A 112 -0.18 -10.12 12.21
N ASP A 113 -0.49 -10.31 13.48
CA ASP A 113 -0.73 -11.66 14.00
C ASP A 113 -2.00 -12.29 13.42
N LYS A 114 -3.10 -11.54 13.41
CA LYS A 114 -4.40 -12.00 12.92
C LYS A 114 -4.41 -12.29 11.42
N CYS A 115 -3.67 -11.50 10.61
CA CYS A 115 -3.82 -11.51 9.16
C CYS A 115 -2.58 -11.92 8.37
N GLN A 116 -1.37 -11.57 8.81
CA GLN A 116 -0.16 -11.96 8.08
C GLN A 116 0.33 -13.34 8.52
N ASN A 117 0.32 -13.61 9.83
CA ASN A 117 0.73 -14.92 10.35
C ASN A 117 -0.29 -16.02 9.99
N ALA A 118 -1.59 -15.71 10.02
CA ALA A 118 -2.65 -16.66 9.68
C ALA A 118 -2.64 -17.11 8.21
N TYR A 119 -2.25 -16.22 7.29
CA TYR A 119 -2.24 -16.48 5.84
C TYR A 119 -0.82 -16.49 5.25
N LYS A 120 0.17 -16.88 6.06
CA LYS A 120 1.58 -16.87 5.67
C LYS A 120 1.81 -17.66 4.38
N VAL A 121 2.45 -16.99 3.43
CA VAL A 121 2.83 -17.56 2.13
C VAL A 121 4.14 -18.30 2.29
N GLU A 122 4.13 -19.60 2.00
CA GLU A 122 5.33 -20.44 2.07
C GLU A 122 5.99 -20.53 0.69
N LYS A 123 7.32 -20.64 0.65
CA LYS A 123 8.06 -20.70 -0.63
C LYS A 123 7.63 -21.89 -1.49
N THR A 124 7.22 -22.98 -0.84
CA THR A 124 6.76 -24.23 -1.45
C THR A 124 5.32 -24.16 -1.97
N ASP A 125 4.55 -23.11 -1.66
CA ASP A 125 3.18 -22.99 -2.15
C ASP A 125 3.14 -22.85 -3.68
N GLU A 126 2.16 -23.50 -4.29
CA GLU A 126 1.85 -23.33 -5.71
C GLU A 126 1.41 -21.90 -6.02
N LYS A 127 1.63 -21.43 -7.25
CA LYS A 127 1.35 -20.04 -7.65
C LYS A 127 -0.07 -19.60 -7.32
N GLU A 128 -1.06 -20.44 -7.61
CA GLU A 128 -2.47 -20.15 -7.31
C GLU A 128 -2.71 -20.01 -5.80
N ASN A 129 -2.13 -20.91 -4.99
CA ASN A 129 -2.25 -20.86 -3.53
C ASN A 129 -1.56 -19.62 -2.95
N LYS A 130 -0.41 -19.21 -3.50
CA LYS A 130 0.29 -17.97 -3.11
C LYS A 130 -0.59 -16.74 -3.34
N ILE A 131 -1.22 -16.66 -4.52
CA ILE A 131 -2.14 -15.57 -4.86
C ILE A 131 -3.33 -15.58 -3.90
N LYS A 132 -3.97 -16.74 -3.70
CA LYS A 132 -5.13 -16.88 -2.80
C LYS A 132 -4.81 -16.44 -1.37
N LYS A 133 -3.71 -16.92 -0.80
CA LYS A 133 -3.26 -16.52 0.55
C LYS A 133 -2.94 -15.03 0.62
N GLY A 134 -2.30 -14.47 -0.41
CA GLY A 134 -2.03 -13.04 -0.52
C GLY A 134 -3.32 -12.21 -0.49
N CYS A 135 -4.33 -12.59 -1.27
CA CYS A 135 -5.63 -11.91 -1.28
C CYS A 135 -6.33 -11.97 0.08
N LEU A 136 -6.36 -13.16 0.72
CA LEU A 136 -6.98 -13.32 2.04
C LEU A 136 -6.25 -12.52 3.13
N SER A 137 -4.93 -12.50 3.10
CA SER A 137 -4.11 -11.70 4.03
C SER A 137 -4.39 -10.21 3.87
N LEU A 138 -4.50 -9.74 2.63
CA LEU A 138 -4.81 -8.35 2.31
C LEU A 138 -6.21 -7.97 2.79
N GLU A 139 -7.25 -8.74 2.44
CA GLU A 139 -8.64 -8.51 2.86
C GLU A 139 -8.74 -8.46 4.38
N CYS A 140 -8.13 -9.43 5.08
CA CYS A 140 -8.07 -9.44 6.54
C CYS A 140 -7.40 -8.18 7.09
N SER A 141 -6.23 -7.80 6.52
CA SER A 141 -5.47 -6.65 7.00
C SER A 141 -6.27 -5.35 6.85
N THR A 142 -6.89 -5.13 5.70
CA THR A 142 -7.74 -3.96 5.43
C THR A 142 -8.86 -3.83 6.45
N VAL A 143 -9.59 -4.92 6.72
CA VAL A 143 -10.67 -4.92 7.71
C VAL A 143 -10.13 -4.72 9.13
N CYS A 144 -9.04 -5.40 9.48
CA CYS A 144 -8.45 -5.34 10.81
C CYS A 144 -7.98 -3.91 11.15
N TYR A 145 -7.16 -3.29 10.30
CA TYR A 145 -6.67 -1.94 10.58
C TYR A 145 -7.80 -0.92 10.67
N PHE A 146 -8.83 -1.04 9.82
CA PHE A 146 -10.01 -0.18 9.94
C PHE A 146 -10.69 -0.34 11.30
N GLN A 147 -10.87 -1.57 11.79
CA GLN A 147 -11.48 -1.85 13.09
C GLN A 147 -10.64 -1.29 14.23
N GLU A 148 -9.36 -1.68 14.32
CA GLU A 148 -8.46 -1.26 15.41
C GLU A 148 -8.35 0.27 15.48
N PHE A 149 -8.17 0.94 14.33
CA PHE A 149 -8.09 2.41 14.31
C PHE A 149 -9.42 3.09 14.58
N SER A 150 -10.55 2.57 14.10
CA SER A 150 -11.86 3.19 14.36
C SER A 150 -12.32 3.00 15.81
N GLU A 151 -11.84 1.95 16.49
CA GLU A 151 -12.13 1.70 17.90
C GLU A 151 -11.30 2.61 18.80
N GLU A 152 -9.99 2.74 18.56
CA GLU A 152 -9.10 3.59 19.37
C GLU A 152 -9.20 5.08 19.01
N CYS A 153 -9.51 5.42 17.76
CA CYS A 153 -9.65 6.79 17.26
C CYS A 153 -11.01 7.00 16.55
N PRO A 154 -12.13 7.05 17.28
CA PRO A 154 -13.47 7.14 16.70
C PRO A 154 -13.69 8.37 15.81
N GLU A 155 -13.02 9.48 16.09
CA GLU A 155 -13.07 10.70 15.29
C GLU A 155 -12.45 10.54 13.90
N ALA A 156 -11.53 9.59 13.72
CA ALA A 156 -10.87 9.30 12.46
C ALA A 156 -11.69 8.36 11.56
N LYS A 157 -12.78 7.77 12.07
CA LYS A 157 -13.52 6.70 11.41
C LYS A 157 -13.99 7.05 10.00
N ASP A 158 -14.49 8.27 9.79
CA ASP A 158 -14.98 8.70 8.48
C ASP A 158 -13.82 8.88 7.48
N ALA A 159 -12.68 9.44 7.92
CA ALA A 159 -11.46 9.53 7.12
C ALA A 159 -10.93 8.15 6.75
N LEU A 160 -10.88 7.22 7.71
CA LEU A 160 -10.47 5.83 7.50
C LEU A 160 -11.43 5.09 6.56
N LEU A 161 -12.74 5.35 6.64
CA LEU A 161 -13.72 4.75 5.75
C LEU A 161 -13.56 5.27 4.32
N LYS A 162 -13.35 6.57 4.13
CA LYS A 162 -13.03 7.16 2.82
C LYS A 162 -11.80 6.53 2.21
N LEU A 163 -10.72 6.41 3.00
CA LEU A 163 -9.48 5.75 2.57
C LEU A 163 -9.72 4.32 2.10
N ASN A 164 -10.49 3.52 2.84
CA ASN A 164 -10.80 2.15 2.47
C ASN A 164 -11.68 2.06 1.20
N VAL A 165 -12.72 2.90 1.10
CA VAL A 165 -13.65 2.88 -0.05
C VAL A 165 -12.97 3.38 -1.32
N GLY A 166 -12.16 4.44 -1.25
CA GLY A 166 -11.50 4.98 -2.43
C GLY A 166 -10.27 4.17 -2.87
N GLN A 167 -9.88 3.11 -2.16
CA GLN A 167 -8.97 2.08 -2.69
C GLN A 167 -9.68 1.05 -3.60
N ILE A 168 -11.01 1.01 -3.57
CA ILE A 168 -11.83 0.07 -4.38
C ILE A 168 -12.16 0.66 -5.76
N HIS A 169 -12.19 1.99 -5.87
CA HIS A 169 -12.56 2.74 -7.08
C HIS A 169 -11.33 3.26 -7.82
#